data_AF-A0A4Q5YMS9-F1
#
_entry.id   AF-A0A4Q5YMS9-F1
#
_cell.length_a   1.000
_cell.length_b   1.000
_cell.length_c   1.000
_cell.angle_alpha   90.00
_cell.angle_beta   90.00
_cell.angle_gamma   90.00
#
_symmetry.space_group_name_H-M   'P 1'
#
loop_
_entity.id
_entity.type
_entity.pdbx_description
1 polymer ?
#
loop_
_entity_poly.entity_id
_entity_poly.type
_entity_poly.pdbx_seq_one_letter_code
_entity_poly.pdbx_strand_id
1 'polypeptide(L)'
;FLLRRTKEQVAPDLPEKTEMVMWCEMSSSQKTLYDSIRDSISSSLFLNIKKEGLQKSKLAVLQGILKLRQVCDSPLLLPADEQTCTDSVKTSTLMDELMYNLGSHKAIVFSQFTVMLDLLAEECTNRGISFFHFDGQTPPHQRAAMVSAFQSPDDKTRVFLISLKAGNAGLNLTAADYVFLFDPWWNTAVQQQAIDRTHRIGQTKKVFAYKMVCRDTIEEKIIQLQQRKKQLAEDLIGEEEGFVKSLSEDDIAYLFS
;
A
#
# COMPACT_ATOMS: atom_id res chain seq x y z
N PHE A 1 20.94 25.81 10.39
CA PHE A 1 21.01 24.61 11.26
C PHE A 1 19.68 23.88 11.17
N LEU A 2 19.66 22.68 10.57
CA LEU A 2 18.47 21.82 10.47
C LEU A 2 18.56 20.78 11.58
N LEU A 3 17.76 20.95 12.63
CA LEU A 3 17.74 20.06 13.79
C LEU A 3 16.77 18.91 13.50
N ARG A 4 17.30 17.73 13.16
CA ARG A 4 16.51 16.50 12.95
C ARG A 4 16.63 15.63 14.21
N ARG A 5 15.57 15.55 15.00
CA ARG A 5 15.46 14.62 16.15
C ARG A 5 14.62 13.42 15.73
N THR A 6 15.00 12.19 16.11
CA THR A 6 14.18 11.00 15.85
C THR A 6 13.07 10.89 16.88
N LYS A 7 11.95 10.22 16.56
CA LYS A 7 10.80 10.12 17.47
C LYS A 7 11.17 9.46 18.80
N GLU A 8 12.12 8.53 18.81
CA GLU A 8 12.62 7.91 20.05
C GLU A 8 13.26 8.93 21.00
N GLN A 9 13.80 10.04 20.48
CA GLN A 9 14.44 11.09 21.28
C GLN A 9 13.44 12.11 21.87
N VAL A 10 12.20 12.15 21.37
CA VAL A 10 11.22 13.19 21.74
C VAL A 10 10.01 12.64 22.49
N ALA A 11 9.76 11.32 22.42
CA ALA A 11 8.64 10.66 23.08
C ALA A 11 9.06 9.24 23.55
N PRO A 12 9.83 9.13 24.65
CA PRO A 12 10.35 7.86 25.15
C PRO A 12 9.25 6.90 25.64
N ASP A 13 8.05 7.41 25.95
CA ASP A 13 6.92 6.64 26.47
C ASP A 13 6.04 6.02 25.37
N LEU A 14 6.42 6.11 24.10
CA LEU A 14 5.66 5.49 23.01
C LEU A 14 5.79 3.96 23.08
N PRO A 15 4.67 3.22 23.00
CA PRO A 15 4.71 1.76 22.97
C PRO A 15 5.44 1.25 21.72
N GLU A 16 5.87 -0.01 21.72
CA GLU A 16 6.60 -0.57 20.59
C GLU A 16 5.81 -0.52 19.27
N LYS A 17 6.54 -0.39 18.16
CA LYS A 17 6.01 -0.55 16.80
C LYS A 17 6.72 -1.72 16.12
N THR A 18 5.95 -2.62 15.52
CA THR A 18 6.49 -3.74 14.73
C THR A 18 6.03 -3.64 13.29
N GLU A 19 6.97 -3.67 12.35
CA GLU A 19 6.71 -3.70 10.92
C GLU A 19 7.00 -5.10 10.36
N MET A 20 6.04 -5.68 9.64
CA MET A 20 6.13 -7.02 9.07
C MET A 20 5.65 -7.03 7.62
N VAL A 21 6.15 -7.98 6.84
CA VAL A 21 5.61 -8.30 5.51
C VAL A 21 4.59 -9.41 5.66
N MET A 22 3.39 -9.18 5.15
CA MET A 22 2.32 -10.16 5.02
C MET A 22 2.35 -10.69 3.58
N TRP A 23 2.90 -11.88 3.42
CA TRP A 23 3.04 -12.51 2.10
C TRP A 23 1.70 -13.06 1.62
N CYS A 24 1.32 -12.66 0.41
CA CYS A 24 0.09 -13.08 -0.24
C CYS A 24 0.44 -13.96 -1.44
N GLU A 25 -0.10 -15.16 -1.50
CA GLU A 25 0.12 -16.11 -2.59
C GLU A 25 -1.09 -16.12 -3.53
N MET A 26 -0.91 -15.55 -4.73
CA MET A 26 -1.98 -15.41 -5.71
C MET A 26 -2.64 -16.76 -6.01
N SER A 27 -3.97 -16.75 -6.20
CA SER A 27 -4.68 -17.89 -6.78
C SER A 27 -4.16 -18.19 -8.19
N SER A 28 -4.38 -19.41 -8.68
CA SER A 28 -3.93 -19.80 -10.01
C SER A 28 -4.50 -18.91 -11.12
N SER A 29 -5.74 -18.46 -10.99
CA SER A 29 -6.41 -17.55 -11.92
C SER A 29 -5.77 -16.14 -11.91
N GLN A 30 -5.56 -15.56 -10.71
CA GLN A 30 -4.92 -14.25 -10.55
C GLN A 30 -3.47 -14.28 -11.04
N LYS A 31 -2.73 -15.36 -10.74
CA LYS A 31 -1.35 -15.54 -11.20
C LYS A 31 -1.25 -15.68 -12.72
N THR A 32 -2.17 -16.44 -13.34
CA THR A 32 -2.22 -16.57 -14.80
C THR A 32 -2.45 -15.23 -15.49
N LEU A 33 -3.39 -14.43 -14.98
CA LEU A 33 -3.63 -13.06 -15.48
C LEU A 33 -2.39 -12.18 -15.29
N TYR A 34 -1.79 -12.21 -14.10
CA TYR A 34 -0.60 -11.44 -13.78
C TYR A 34 0.56 -11.76 -14.74
N ASP A 35 0.88 -13.04 -14.94
CA ASP A 35 1.98 -13.47 -15.79
C ASP A 35 1.72 -13.09 -17.26
N SER A 36 0.49 -13.27 -17.76
CA SER A 36 0.11 -12.86 -19.11
C SER A 36 0.30 -11.35 -19.34
N ILE A 37 -0.09 -10.52 -18.36
CA ILE A 37 0.08 -9.07 -18.44
C ILE A 37 1.56 -8.70 -18.37
N ARG A 38 2.32 -9.33 -17.46
CA ARG A 38 3.77 -9.11 -17.32
C ARG A 38 4.48 -9.42 -18.63
N ASP A 39 4.22 -10.56 -19.24
CA ASP A 39 4.92 -11.02 -20.45
C ASP A 39 4.63 -10.09 -21.64
N SER A 40 3.39 -9.63 -21.76
CA SER A 40 2.99 -8.63 -22.77
C SER A 40 3.69 -7.28 -22.57
N ILE A 41 3.68 -6.77 -21.32
CA ILE A 41 4.38 -5.53 -20.98
C ILE A 41 5.88 -5.66 -21.23
N SER A 42 6.51 -6.71 -20.71
CA SER A 42 7.95 -6.98 -20.81
C SER A 42 8.39 -6.98 -22.28
N SER A 43 7.69 -7.74 -23.13
CA SER A 43 7.96 -7.81 -24.57
C SER A 43 7.90 -6.45 -25.26
N SER A 44 6.86 -5.65 -24.97
CA SER A 44 6.70 -4.33 -25.56
C SER A 44 7.73 -3.31 -25.06
N LEU A 45 8.04 -3.32 -23.76
CA LEU A 45 9.00 -2.41 -23.13
C LEU A 45 10.41 -2.60 -23.68
N PHE A 46 10.88 -3.84 -23.79
CA PHE A 46 12.23 -4.10 -24.29
C PHE A 46 12.39 -3.70 -25.76
N LEU A 47 11.35 -3.86 -26.58
CA LEU A 47 11.36 -3.38 -27.96
C LEU A 47 11.46 -1.86 -28.04
N ASN A 48 10.71 -1.15 -27.18
CA ASN A 48 10.73 0.32 -27.13
C ASN A 48 12.08 0.85 -26.62
N ILE A 49 12.63 0.26 -25.56
CA ILE A 49 13.94 0.65 -25.02
C ILE A 49 15.04 0.47 -26.08
N LYS A 50 15.03 -0.65 -26.83
CA LYS A 50 16.00 -0.88 -27.92
C LYS A 50 15.88 0.12 -29.07
N LYS A 51 14.66 0.58 -29.38
CA LYS A 51 14.42 1.51 -30.50
C LYS A 51 14.68 2.97 -30.14
N GLU A 52 14.26 3.39 -28.94
CA GLU A 52 14.14 4.80 -28.58
C GLU A 52 15.03 5.21 -27.40
N GLY A 53 15.62 4.22 -26.71
CA GLY A 53 16.41 4.41 -25.50
C GLY A 53 15.54 4.53 -24.24
N LEU A 54 16.14 4.14 -23.10
CA LEU A 54 15.46 4.09 -21.81
C LEU A 54 14.79 5.42 -21.40
N GLN A 55 15.43 6.57 -21.64
CA GLN A 55 14.88 7.87 -21.22
C GLN A 55 13.52 8.16 -21.85
N LYS A 56 13.29 7.74 -23.09
CA LYS A 56 12.00 7.92 -23.78
C LYS A 56 10.96 6.88 -23.34
N SER A 57 11.39 5.72 -22.88
CA SER A 57 10.50 4.63 -22.44
C SER A 57 10.08 4.70 -20.96
N LYS A 58 10.57 5.66 -20.17
CA LYS A 58 10.26 5.78 -18.72
C LYS A 58 8.77 5.82 -18.39
N LEU A 59 7.97 6.52 -19.20
CA LEU A 59 6.53 6.58 -19.00
C LEU A 59 5.87 5.20 -19.18
N ALA A 60 6.28 4.45 -20.19
CA ALA A 60 5.79 3.10 -20.43
C ALA A 60 6.19 2.15 -19.29
N VAL A 61 7.40 2.29 -18.75
CA VAL A 61 7.85 1.52 -17.56
C VAL A 61 6.97 1.81 -16.35
N LEU A 62 6.66 3.09 -16.07
CA LEU A 62 5.76 3.49 -14.99
C LEU A 62 4.37 2.88 -15.15
N GLN A 63 3.82 2.93 -16.37
CA GLN A 63 2.52 2.33 -16.69
C GLN A 63 2.54 0.81 -16.50
N GLY A 64 3.62 0.15 -16.91
CA GLY A 64 3.80 -1.29 -16.73
C GLY A 64 3.83 -1.70 -15.26
N ILE A 65 4.61 -0.99 -14.44
CA ILE A 65 4.68 -1.21 -12.99
C ILE A 65 3.30 -0.99 -12.36
N LEU A 66 2.63 0.12 -12.70
CA LEU A 66 1.31 0.46 -12.18
C LEU A 66 0.29 -0.65 -12.48
N LYS A 67 0.25 -1.12 -13.73
CA LYS A 67 -0.66 -2.16 -14.19
C LYS A 67 -0.44 -3.48 -13.46
N LEU A 68 0.82 -3.90 -13.28
CA LEU A 68 1.13 -5.11 -12.51
C LEU A 68 0.75 -4.98 -11.03
N ARG A 69 0.93 -3.80 -10.43
CA ARG A 69 0.48 -3.53 -9.05
C ARG A 69 -1.04 -3.57 -8.92
N GLN A 70 -1.78 -3.07 -9.91
CA GLN A 70 -3.24 -3.20 -9.95
C GLN A 70 -3.66 -4.67 -9.90
N VAL A 71 -3.04 -5.56 -10.68
CA VAL A 71 -3.33 -6.99 -10.63
C VAL A 71 -2.99 -7.61 -9.27
N CYS A 72 -1.93 -7.16 -8.61
CA CYS A 72 -1.57 -7.62 -7.26
C CYS A 72 -2.67 -7.30 -6.24
N ASP A 73 -3.28 -6.12 -6.34
CA ASP A 73 -4.35 -5.69 -5.46
C ASP A 73 -5.67 -6.34 -5.81
N SER A 74 -6.14 -6.16 -7.05
CA SER A 74 -7.34 -6.80 -7.56
C SER A 74 -7.39 -6.68 -9.10
N PRO A 75 -7.65 -7.77 -9.83
CA PRO A 75 -7.96 -7.74 -11.25
C PRO A 75 -9.04 -6.71 -11.62
N LEU A 76 -10.00 -6.45 -10.74
CA LEU A 76 -11.09 -5.48 -10.95
C LEU A 76 -10.61 -4.03 -11.11
N LEU A 77 -9.34 -3.73 -10.79
CA LEU A 77 -8.73 -2.43 -11.04
C LEU A 77 -8.30 -2.22 -12.50
N LEU A 78 -8.33 -3.28 -13.32
CA LEU A 78 -8.06 -3.21 -14.75
C LEU A 78 -9.29 -2.77 -15.55
N PRO A 79 -9.12 -2.35 -16.82
CA PRO A 79 -10.24 -2.25 -17.77
C PRO A 79 -10.99 -3.58 -17.89
N ALA A 80 -12.32 -3.51 -18.03
CA ALA A 80 -13.20 -4.69 -18.01
C ALA A 80 -12.85 -5.77 -19.05
N ASP A 81 -12.34 -5.37 -20.21
CA ASP A 81 -11.91 -6.26 -21.30
C ASP A 81 -10.60 -7.01 -21.01
N GLU A 82 -9.86 -6.60 -19.98
CA GLU A 82 -8.63 -7.27 -19.53
C GLU A 82 -8.84 -8.16 -18.30
N GLN A 83 -10.03 -8.12 -17.69
CA GLN A 83 -10.36 -8.88 -16.48
C GLN A 83 -10.73 -10.32 -16.83
N THR A 84 -9.76 -11.23 -16.76
CA THR A 84 -10.00 -12.67 -16.97
C THR A 84 -10.35 -13.44 -15.69
N CYS A 85 -10.21 -12.79 -14.54
CA CYS A 85 -10.64 -13.29 -13.23
C CYS A 85 -10.98 -12.10 -12.32
N THR A 86 -11.58 -12.38 -11.17
CA THR A 86 -11.93 -11.37 -10.15
C THR A 86 -11.28 -11.65 -8.80
N ASP A 87 -10.45 -12.69 -8.72
CA ASP A 87 -9.82 -13.14 -7.48
C ASP A 87 -8.82 -12.09 -6.99
N SER A 88 -8.89 -11.76 -5.70
CA SER A 88 -7.89 -10.95 -5.01
C SER A 88 -7.40 -11.67 -3.75
N VAL A 89 -6.18 -12.18 -3.80
CA VAL A 89 -5.52 -12.79 -2.63
C VAL A 89 -5.38 -11.78 -1.48
N LYS A 90 -5.08 -10.52 -1.77
CA LYS A 90 -4.90 -9.51 -0.72
C LYS A 90 -6.22 -9.19 -0.03
N THR A 91 -7.32 -9.06 -0.79
CA THR A 91 -8.64 -8.81 -0.20
C THR A 91 -9.06 -9.98 0.69
N SER A 92 -8.96 -11.22 0.20
CA SER A 92 -9.31 -12.40 1.00
C SER A 92 -8.47 -12.50 2.28
N THR A 93 -7.14 -12.35 2.16
CA THR A 93 -6.21 -12.33 3.30
C THR A 93 -6.56 -11.25 4.31
N LEU A 94 -6.80 -10.01 3.85
CA LEU A 94 -7.18 -8.90 4.73
C LEU A 94 -8.48 -9.19 5.46
N MET A 95 -9.50 -9.67 4.76
CA MET A 95 -10.79 -9.94 5.38
C MET A 95 -10.71 -11.04 6.43
N ASP A 96 -9.91 -12.08 6.19
CA ASP A 96 -9.68 -13.15 7.15
C ASP A 96 -8.99 -12.62 8.41
N GLU A 97 -7.99 -11.74 8.26
CA GLU A 97 -7.38 -11.03 9.39
C GLU A 97 -8.41 -10.21 10.18
N LEU A 98 -9.19 -9.37 9.49
CA LEU A 98 -10.17 -8.48 10.10
C LEU A 98 -11.27 -9.24 10.85
N MET A 99 -11.67 -10.41 10.37
CA MET A 99 -12.74 -11.24 10.94
C MET A 99 -12.25 -12.14 12.08
N TYR A 100 -11.13 -12.84 11.89
CA TYR A 100 -10.77 -13.97 12.74
C TYR A 100 -9.59 -13.67 13.67
N ASN A 101 -8.65 -12.82 13.24
CA ASN A 101 -7.38 -12.64 13.96
C ASN A 101 -7.36 -11.35 14.80
N LEU A 102 -8.11 -10.32 14.39
CA LEU A 102 -8.08 -9.03 15.07
C LEU A 102 -8.98 -8.93 16.30
N GLY A 103 -9.95 -9.84 16.50
CA GLY A 103 -10.85 -9.78 17.66
C GLY A 103 -11.51 -8.39 17.84
N SER A 104 -11.22 -7.70 18.96
CA SER A 104 -11.74 -6.36 19.25
C SER A 104 -10.80 -5.21 18.87
N HIS A 105 -9.64 -5.51 18.27
CA HIS A 105 -8.65 -4.51 17.83
C HIS A 105 -9.19 -3.66 16.68
N LYS A 106 -8.69 -2.41 16.58
CA LYS A 106 -9.05 -1.47 15.51
C LYS A 106 -7.93 -1.41 14.48
N ALA A 107 -8.31 -1.46 13.21
CA ALA A 107 -7.40 -1.50 12.08
C ALA A 107 -7.58 -0.28 11.17
N ILE A 108 -6.47 0.16 10.60
CA ILE A 108 -6.46 1.08 9.46
C ILE A 108 -5.94 0.34 8.25
N VAL A 109 -6.64 0.47 7.13
CA VAL A 109 -6.22 -0.09 5.85
C VAL A 109 -5.93 1.07 4.92
N PHE A 110 -4.69 1.15 4.45
CA PHE A 110 -4.25 2.14 3.49
C PHE A 110 -4.14 1.52 2.10
N SER A 111 -4.66 2.24 1.11
CA SER A 111 -4.44 1.95 -0.31
C SER A 111 -4.13 3.23 -1.09
N GLN A 112 -3.28 3.15 -2.10
CA GLN A 112 -3.05 4.26 -3.05
C GLN A 112 -4.17 4.36 -4.11
N PHE A 113 -4.91 3.27 -4.35
CA PHE A 113 -5.96 3.18 -5.35
C PHE A 113 -7.32 3.41 -4.69
N THR A 114 -7.97 4.53 -4.99
CA THR A 114 -9.30 4.84 -4.42
C THR A 114 -10.34 3.79 -4.81
N VAL A 115 -10.31 3.30 -6.06
CA VAL A 115 -11.18 2.21 -6.52
C VAL A 115 -10.99 0.94 -5.69
N MET A 116 -9.77 0.67 -5.23
CA MET A 116 -9.53 -0.49 -4.35
C MET A 116 -10.18 -0.30 -2.98
N LEU A 117 -10.20 0.93 -2.44
CA LEU A 117 -10.92 1.22 -1.20
C LEU A 117 -12.44 1.03 -1.36
N ASP A 118 -12.99 1.38 -2.52
CA ASP A 118 -14.41 1.12 -2.83
C ASP A 118 -14.70 -0.39 -2.86
N LEU A 119 -13.82 -1.19 -3.48
CA LEU A 119 -13.93 -2.65 -3.49
C LEU A 119 -13.81 -3.25 -2.09
N LEU A 120 -12.90 -2.73 -1.26
CA LEU A 120 -12.75 -3.15 0.13
C LEU A 120 -13.98 -2.76 0.98
N ALA A 121 -14.59 -1.62 0.71
CA ALA A 121 -15.82 -1.16 1.37
C ALA A 121 -17.00 -2.08 1.03
N GLU A 122 -17.13 -2.47 -0.24
CA GLU A 122 -18.13 -3.46 -0.68
C GLU A 122 -17.91 -4.80 0.02
N GLU A 123 -16.67 -5.31 0.05
CA GLU A 123 -16.37 -6.59 0.69
C GLU A 123 -16.57 -6.55 2.21
N CYS A 124 -16.24 -5.44 2.87
CA CYS A 124 -16.56 -5.23 4.29
C CYS A 124 -18.08 -5.29 4.51
N THR A 125 -18.86 -4.66 3.63
CA THR A 125 -20.33 -4.67 3.70
C THR A 125 -20.88 -6.08 3.54
N ASN A 126 -20.39 -6.83 2.54
CA ASN A 126 -20.80 -8.21 2.28
C ASN A 126 -20.51 -9.14 3.47
N ARG A 127 -19.42 -8.89 4.21
CA ARG A 127 -19.02 -9.67 5.39
C ARG A 127 -19.56 -9.12 6.72
N GLY A 128 -20.36 -8.05 6.69
CA GLY A 128 -20.92 -7.43 7.89
C GLY A 128 -19.88 -6.74 8.80
N ILE A 129 -18.75 -6.32 8.23
CA ILE A 129 -17.69 -5.60 8.93
C ILE A 129 -18.02 -4.10 8.91
N SER A 130 -18.11 -3.47 10.08
CA SER A 130 -18.29 -2.02 10.17
C SER A 130 -16.98 -1.28 9.86
N PHE A 131 -17.06 -0.29 8.96
CA PHE A 131 -15.91 0.50 8.55
C PHE A 131 -16.24 1.99 8.35
N PHE A 132 -15.23 2.84 8.45
CA PHE A 132 -15.22 4.18 7.88
C PHE A 132 -14.44 4.17 6.56
N HIS A 133 -14.91 4.95 5.58
CA HIS A 133 -14.23 5.15 4.31
C HIS A 133 -13.83 6.63 4.17
N PHE A 134 -12.53 6.89 3.98
CA PHE A 134 -11.97 8.23 3.90
C PHE A 134 -10.99 8.39 2.75
N ASP A 135 -11.34 9.32 1.87
CA ASP A 135 -10.61 9.62 0.66
C ASP A 135 -10.65 11.12 0.34
N GLY A 136 -10.19 11.50 -0.85
CA GLY A 136 -10.21 12.89 -1.31
C GLY A 136 -11.62 13.45 -1.50
N GLN A 137 -12.62 12.60 -1.74
CA GLN A 137 -14.01 12.98 -2.00
C GLN A 137 -14.81 13.19 -0.71
N THR A 138 -14.31 12.67 0.41
CA THR A 138 -14.94 12.81 1.73
C THR A 138 -15.09 14.30 2.11
N PRO A 139 -16.32 14.81 2.34
CA PRO A 139 -16.55 16.22 2.64
C PRO A 139 -15.83 16.69 3.92
N PRO A 140 -15.21 17.89 3.95
CA PRO A 140 -14.43 18.35 5.10
C PRO A 140 -15.12 18.26 6.46
N HIS A 141 -16.43 18.54 6.53
CA HIS A 141 -17.20 18.48 7.77
C HIS A 141 -17.36 17.05 8.33
N GLN A 142 -17.36 16.03 7.47
CA GLN A 142 -17.49 14.61 7.89
C GLN A 142 -16.16 14.04 8.36
N ARG A 143 -15.04 14.56 7.86
CA ARG A 143 -13.68 14.09 8.19
C ARG A 143 -13.42 14.07 9.69
N ALA A 144 -13.70 15.18 10.37
CA ALA A 144 -13.49 15.29 11.83
C ALA A 144 -14.43 14.36 12.61
N ALA A 145 -15.68 14.22 12.17
CA ALA A 145 -16.67 13.35 12.81
C ALA A 145 -16.26 11.87 12.72
N MET A 146 -15.84 11.39 11.54
CA MET A 146 -15.36 10.00 11.37
C MET A 146 -14.13 9.71 12.23
N VAL A 147 -13.17 10.63 12.28
CA VAL A 147 -11.97 10.48 13.12
C VAL A 147 -12.35 10.45 14.61
N SER A 148 -13.21 11.35 15.05
CA SER A 148 -13.68 11.38 16.43
C SER A 148 -14.45 10.12 16.80
N ALA A 149 -15.31 9.64 15.91
CA ALA A 149 -16.08 8.41 16.10
C ALA A 149 -15.15 7.20 16.19
N PHE A 150 -14.21 7.05 15.25
CA PHE A 150 -13.23 5.96 15.28
C PHE A 150 -12.38 5.95 16.56
N GLN A 151 -12.03 7.13 17.08
CA GLN A 151 -11.27 7.24 18.33
C GLN A 151 -12.10 7.02 19.59
N SER A 152 -13.43 7.10 19.51
CA SER A 152 -14.31 6.88 20.65
C SER A 152 -14.29 5.41 21.09
N PRO A 153 -14.15 5.14 22.40
CA PRO A 153 -14.32 3.80 22.96
C PRO A 153 -15.73 3.22 22.76
N ASP A 154 -16.74 4.08 22.64
CA ASP A 154 -18.14 3.68 22.50
C ASP A 154 -18.51 3.25 21.06
N ASP A 155 -17.68 3.64 20.09
CA ASP A 155 -17.90 3.31 18.69
C ASP A 155 -17.35 1.91 18.37
N LYS A 156 -18.25 1.04 17.87
CA LYS A 156 -17.97 -0.36 17.53
C LYS A 156 -17.32 -0.54 16.15
N THR A 157 -17.15 0.53 15.39
CA THR A 157 -16.48 0.52 14.08
C THR A 157 -15.00 0.25 14.28
N ARG A 158 -14.53 -0.86 13.72
CA ARG A 158 -13.15 -1.34 13.92
C ARG A 158 -12.24 -1.05 12.75
N VAL A 159 -12.77 -0.81 11.56
CA VAL A 159 -11.97 -0.64 10.34
C VAL A 159 -12.03 0.80 9.85
N PHE A 160 -10.89 1.34 9.48
CA PHE A 160 -10.78 2.64 8.81
C PHE A 160 -10.05 2.46 7.46
N LEU A 161 -10.78 2.55 6.36
CA LEU A 161 -10.25 2.54 5.00
C LEU A 161 -9.81 3.97 4.63
N ILE A 162 -8.53 4.17 4.33
CA ILE A 162 -7.95 5.50 4.08
C ILE A 162 -7.10 5.50 2.81
N SER A 163 -7.33 6.44 1.90
CA SER A 163 -6.39 6.63 0.79
C SER A 163 -5.06 7.20 1.26
N LEU A 164 -3.94 6.66 0.75
CA LEU A 164 -2.59 7.14 1.10
C LEU A 164 -2.41 8.64 0.83
N LYS A 165 -3.05 9.17 -0.22
CA LYS A 165 -3.02 10.61 -0.56
C LYS A 165 -3.79 11.46 0.46
N ALA A 166 -4.96 11.00 0.91
CA ALA A 166 -5.76 11.72 1.91
C ALA A 166 -5.18 11.60 3.34
N GLY A 167 -4.34 10.59 3.58
CA GLY A 167 -3.56 10.41 4.82
C GLY A 167 -2.66 11.61 5.17
N ASN A 168 -2.36 12.50 4.23
CA ASN A 168 -1.59 13.72 4.48
C ASN A 168 -2.33 14.80 5.28
N ALA A 169 -3.63 14.64 5.56
CA ALA A 169 -4.47 15.62 6.28
C ALA A 169 -4.19 15.76 7.79
N GLY A 170 -3.05 15.25 8.31
CA GLY A 170 -2.67 15.41 9.71
C GLY A 170 -3.46 14.58 10.73
N LEU A 171 -4.26 13.61 10.30
CA LEU A 171 -5.16 12.82 11.14
C LEU A 171 -4.46 12.15 12.33
N ASN A 172 -5.10 12.16 13.51
CA ASN A 172 -4.68 11.42 14.69
C ASN A 172 -5.57 10.18 14.87
N LEU A 173 -5.00 8.98 14.82
CA LEU A 173 -5.75 7.73 14.79
C LEU A 173 -5.16 6.72 15.79
N THR A 174 -4.86 7.17 17.01
CA THR A 174 -4.21 6.36 18.06
C THR A 174 -5.10 5.25 18.62
N ALA A 175 -6.40 5.24 18.30
CA ALA A 175 -7.27 4.12 18.67
C ALA A 175 -6.95 2.82 17.91
N ALA A 176 -6.31 2.92 16.74
CA ALA A 176 -5.86 1.76 15.98
C ALA A 176 -4.49 1.27 16.44
N ASP A 177 -4.39 -0.04 16.59
CA ASP A 177 -3.20 -0.80 16.93
C ASP A 177 -2.75 -1.70 15.76
N TYR A 178 -3.57 -1.85 14.72
CA TYR A 178 -3.23 -2.53 13.48
C TYR A 178 -3.26 -1.57 12.30
N VAL A 179 -2.24 -1.66 11.44
CA VAL A 179 -2.14 -0.91 10.20
C VAL A 179 -1.82 -1.88 9.06
N PHE A 180 -2.66 -1.92 8.05
CA PHE A 180 -2.43 -2.66 6.82
C PHE A 180 -2.09 -1.66 5.71
N LEU A 181 -0.89 -1.79 5.16
CA LEU A 181 -0.52 -1.17 3.90
C LEU A 181 -0.86 -2.16 2.81
N PHE A 182 -2.06 -2.02 2.24
CA PHE A 182 -2.62 -2.97 1.27
C PHE A 182 -1.76 -3.03 0.01
N ASP A 183 -1.26 -1.87 -0.43
CA ASP A 183 -0.41 -1.72 -1.61
C ASP A 183 0.87 -0.93 -1.29
N PRO A 184 1.87 -1.58 -0.66
CA PRO A 184 3.09 -0.92 -0.18
C PRO A 184 3.70 0.00 -1.24
N TRP A 185 3.68 1.30 -0.94
CA TRP A 185 4.12 2.32 -1.89
C TRP A 185 5.64 2.45 -1.92
N TRP A 186 6.27 2.54 -3.08
CA TRP A 186 7.74 2.61 -3.18
C TRP A 186 8.36 3.76 -2.37
N ASN A 187 7.61 4.83 -2.07
CA ASN A 187 8.08 5.88 -1.17
C ASN A 187 7.90 5.48 0.30
N THR A 188 8.97 4.97 0.91
CA THR A 188 8.99 4.57 2.32
C THR A 188 8.65 5.71 3.28
N ALA A 189 8.92 6.97 2.92
CA ALA A 189 8.61 8.12 3.77
C ALA A 189 7.10 8.30 3.91
N VAL A 190 6.32 8.06 2.85
CA VAL A 190 4.85 8.16 2.96
C VAL A 190 4.26 6.97 3.71
N GLN A 191 4.78 5.76 3.49
CA GLN A 191 4.39 4.61 4.32
C GLN A 191 4.66 4.89 5.81
N GLN A 192 5.86 5.39 6.12
CA GLN A 192 6.23 5.70 7.50
C GLN A 192 5.32 6.79 8.05
N GLN A 193 5.01 7.82 7.27
CA GLN A 193 4.10 8.88 7.66
C GLN A 193 2.68 8.39 7.94
N ALA A 194 2.20 7.39 7.20
CA ALA A 194 0.90 6.76 7.40
C ALA A 194 0.86 5.94 8.71
N ILE A 195 1.88 5.11 8.95
CA ILE A 195 2.03 4.35 10.21
C ILE A 195 2.20 5.30 11.40
N ASP A 196 2.93 6.40 11.19
CA ASP A 196 3.16 7.45 12.17
C ASP A 196 1.89 8.21 12.59
N ARG A 197 0.72 7.92 12.02
CA ARG A 197 -0.58 8.46 12.45
C ARG A 197 -1.27 7.63 13.53
N THR A 198 -0.94 6.34 13.61
CA THR A 198 -1.37 5.46 14.71
C THR A 198 -0.33 5.42 15.82
N HIS A 199 0.94 5.56 15.47
CA HIS A 199 2.07 5.65 16.42
C HIS A 199 2.37 7.12 16.78
N ARG A 200 1.45 7.72 17.54
CA ARG A 200 1.52 9.11 18.05
C ARG A 200 1.33 9.16 19.56
N ILE A 201 1.67 10.32 20.13
CA ILE A 201 1.39 10.64 21.53
C ILE A 201 -0.10 10.41 21.81
N GLY A 202 -0.41 9.62 22.84
CA GLY A 202 -1.76 9.14 23.15
C GLY A 202 -2.03 7.69 22.76
N GLN A 203 -1.14 7.05 21.99
CA GLN A 203 -1.15 5.61 21.78
C GLN A 203 -0.70 4.87 23.04
N THR A 204 -1.50 3.92 23.50
CA THR A 204 -1.22 3.12 24.71
C THR A 204 -0.92 1.64 24.39
N LYS A 205 -1.09 1.23 23.14
CA LYS A 205 -0.93 -0.15 22.69
C LYS A 205 0.24 -0.30 21.71
N LYS A 206 0.81 -1.51 21.68
CA LYS A 206 1.78 -1.90 20.64
C LYS A 206 1.12 -1.79 19.26
N VAL A 207 1.81 -1.15 18.32
CA VAL A 207 1.32 -0.95 16.95
C VAL A 207 1.95 -1.97 16.02
N PHE A 208 1.11 -2.70 15.28
CA PHE A 208 1.51 -3.66 14.25
C PHE A 208 1.21 -3.07 12.87
N ALA A 209 2.23 -2.96 12.03
CA ALA A 209 2.12 -2.50 10.66
C ALA A 209 2.48 -3.62 9.68
N TYR A 210 1.53 -4.05 8.88
CA TYR A 210 1.66 -5.10 7.87
C TYR A 210 1.74 -4.51 6.47
N LYS A 211 2.80 -4.85 5.74
CA LYS A 211 2.94 -4.59 4.30
C LYS A 211 2.43 -5.81 3.55
N MET A 212 1.29 -5.71 2.88
CA MET A 212 0.74 -6.83 2.12
C MET A 212 1.44 -6.90 0.76
N VAL A 213 2.13 -8.00 0.50
CA VAL A 213 2.99 -8.16 -0.68
C VAL A 213 2.69 -9.47 -1.37
N CYS A 214 2.36 -9.42 -2.66
CA CYS A 214 2.20 -10.63 -3.45
C CYS A 214 3.58 -11.27 -3.75
N ARG A 215 3.75 -12.56 -3.42
CA ARG A 215 4.97 -13.32 -3.72
C ARG A 215 5.18 -13.50 -5.22
N ASP A 216 6.43 -13.54 -5.66
CA ASP A 216 6.82 -13.77 -7.06
C ASP A 216 6.18 -12.75 -8.03
N THR A 217 6.08 -11.49 -7.55
CA THR A 217 5.51 -10.37 -8.31
C THR A 217 6.42 -9.15 -8.33
N ILE A 218 5.96 -8.12 -9.05
CA ILE A 218 6.57 -6.80 -9.12
C ILE A 218 6.72 -6.16 -7.73
N GLU A 219 5.80 -6.44 -6.80
CA GLU A 219 5.82 -5.83 -5.46
C GLU A 219 7.02 -6.34 -4.65
N GLU A 220 7.21 -7.66 -4.63
CA GLU A 220 8.35 -8.28 -3.98
C GLU A 220 9.67 -7.80 -4.61
N LYS A 221 9.73 -7.78 -5.94
CA LYS A 221 10.92 -7.33 -6.68
C LYS A 221 11.24 -5.87 -6.42
N ILE A 222 10.23 -4.99 -6.32
CA ILE A 222 10.44 -3.58 -5.94
C ILE A 222 11.05 -3.49 -4.54
N ILE A 223 10.53 -4.24 -3.56
CA ILE A 223 11.07 -4.24 -2.19
C ILE A 223 12.52 -4.73 -2.19
N GLN A 224 12.82 -5.82 -2.87
CA GLN A 224 14.18 -6.36 -2.98
C GLN A 224 15.13 -5.35 -3.66
N LEU A 225 14.68 -4.70 -4.74
CA LEU A 225 15.46 -3.69 -5.45
C LEU A 225 15.74 -2.47 -4.57
N GLN A 226 14.74 -2.02 -3.81
CA GLN A 226 14.91 -0.93 -2.87
C GLN A 226 15.90 -1.26 -1.76
N GLN A 227 15.87 -2.47 -1.22
CA GLN A 227 16.84 -2.91 -0.21
C GLN A 227 18.26 -2.91 -0.78
N ARG A 228 18.45 -3.42 -2.00
CA ARG A 228 19.73 -3.39 -2.71
C ARG A 228 20.23 -1.95 -2.93
N LYS A 229 19.35 -1.05 -3.36
CA LYS A 229 19.73 0.36 -3.62
C LYS A 229 19.93 1.17 -2.34
N LYS A 230 19.18 0.92 -1.27
CA LYS A 230 19.36 1.58 0.04
C LYS A 230 20.72 1.24 0.67
N GLN A 231 21.24 0.03 0.45
CA GLN A 231 22.60 -0.33 0.84
C GLN A 231 23.67 0.43 0.04
N LEU A 232 23.33 0.91 -1.16
CA LEU A 232 24.24 1.60 -2.07
C LEU A 232 24.10 3.14 -2.01
N ALA A 233 23.01 3.67 -1.46
CA ALA A 233 22.72 5.09 -1.42
C ALA A 233 21.94 5.48 -0.14
N GLU A 234 22.56 6.28 0.74
CA GLU A 234 21.92 6.83 1.94
C GLU A 234 20.90 7.96 1.62
N ASP A 235 20.94 8.53 0.40
CA ASP A 235 20.30 9.82 0.07
C ASP A 235 19.18 9.79 -0.99
N LEU A 236 18.71 8.62 -1.45
CA LEU A 236 17.58 8.55 -2.40
C LEU A 236 16.23 8.69 -1.67
N ILE A 237 15.98 9.87 -1.09
CA ILE A 237 14.67 10.27 -0.56
C ILE A 237 14.09 11.33 -1.51
N GLY A 238 13.18 10.93 -2.40
CA GLY A 238 12.40 11.88 -3.18
C GLY A 238 11.50 11.24 -4.23
N GLU A 239 10.18 11.44 -4.06
CA GLU A 239 9.05 11.36 -5.01
C GLU A 239 8.94 10.16 -5.99
N GLU A 240 7.73 9.92 -6.49
CA GLU A 240 7.43 8.79 -7.41
C GLU A 240 8.33 8.75 -8.64
N GLU A 241 8.68 9.92 -9.16
CA GLU A 241 9.58 10.04 -10.29
C GLU A 241 11.03 9.69 -9.94
N GLY A 242 11.49 9.90 -8.70
CA GLY A 242 12.89 9.71 -8.32
C GLY A 242 13.33 8.26 -8.37
N PHE A 243 12.48 7.35 -7.85
CA PHE A 243 12.75 5.90 -7.90
C PHE A 243 12.88 5.43 -9.34
N VAL A 244 11.90 5.74 -10.20
CA VAL A 244 11.92 5.29 -11.60
C VAL A 244 12.97 6.01 -12.44
N LYS A 245 13.28 7.28 -12.16
CA LYS A 245 14.39 8.00 -12.79
C LYS A 245 15.74 7.32 -12.54
N SER A 246 15.88 6.62 -11.41
CA SER A 246 17.11 5.92 -11.01
C SER A 246 17.27 4.51 -11.59
N LEU A 247 16.23 3.95 -12.22
CA LEU A 247 16.27 2.57 -12.73
C LEU A 247 17.19 2.45 -13.95
N SER A 248 18.07 1.45 -13.93
CA SER A 248 18.84 1.01 -15.09
C SER A 248 18.03 0.06 -15.98
N GLU A 249 18.56 -0.29 -17.15
CA GLU A 249 17.95 -1.32 -18.00
C GLU A 249 17.95 -2.70 -17.31
N ASP A 250 18.99 -3.03 -16.55
CA ASP A 250 19.08 -4.26 -15.77
C ASP A 250 18.04 -4.29 -14.64
N ASP A 251 17.80 -3.15 -13.98
CA ASP A 251 16.76 -3.04 -12.96
C ASP A 251 15.39 -3.32 -13.56
N ILE A 252 15.10 -2.76 -14.73
CA ILE A 252 13.84 -2.99 -15.45
C ILE A 252 13.73 -4.45 -15.87
N ALA A 253 14.81 -5.03 -16.39
CA ALA A 253 14.79 -6.43 -16.78
C ALA A 253 14.51 -7.36 -15.59
N TYR A 254 15.08 -7.05 -14.42
CA TYR A 254 14.80 -7.77 -13.19
C TYR A 254 13.34 -7.58 -12.73
N LEU A 255 12.81 -6.35 -12.77
CA LEU A 255 11.44 -6.06 -12.37
C LEU A 255 10.40 -6.82 -13.20
N PHE A 256 10.63 -6.96 -14.51
CA PHE A 256 9.70 -7.59 -15.45
C PHE A 256 10.03 -9.04 -15.84
N SER A 257 10.97 -9.69 -15.15
CA SER A 257 11.27 -11.12 -15.33
C SER A 257 10.27 -12.09 -14.69
#